data_AF-A0A934SM05-F1
#
_entry.id   AF-A0A934SM05-F1
#
_cell.length_a   1.000
_cell.length_b   1.000
_cell.length_c   1.000
_cell.angle_alpha   90.00
_cell.angle_beta   90.00
_cell.angle_gamma   90.00
#
_symmetry.space_group_name_H-M   'P 1'
#
loop_
_entity.id
_entity.type
_entity.pdbx_description
1 polymer ?
#
loop_
_entity_poly.entity_id
_entity_poly.type
_entity_poly.pdbx_seq_one_letter_code
_entity_poly.pdbx_strand_id
1 'polypeptide(L)'
;MPQDGALWLPLIVSAIGHCLPGAKFHDSEFAVDEYLLRLVEDAVLRDDDVNSAMNQTDNDGIGEVYLPIEEFHLAELPPPGEELDLSFGGHVSMDIDTERPYSGHRIPVQVALWLEAKGRVCFAAPRFEVLEAGLDYGWGDDEVPQQPPRTLAEALADALGLEVAEAEELVDIEPIVNESDDGLVYSYLFDFSEEVSPELAQKILANHGELRLEVSPAFFDGVRRADD
;
A
#
# COMPACT_ATOMS: atom_id res chain seq x y z
N MET A 1 -7.98 -3.28 44.71
CA MET A 1 -6.71 -4.02 44.53
C MET A 1 -6.00 -3.33 43.38
N PRO A 2 -4.92 -2.57 43.62
CA PRO A 2 -4.15 -1.97 42.54
C PRO A 2 -3.35 -3.05 41.81
N GLN A 3 -3.14 -2.85 40.52
CA GLN A 3 -2.68 -3.85 39.57
C GLN A 3 -1.16 -4.08 39.68
N ASP A 4 -0.77 -5.23 40.23
CA ASP A 4 0.64 -5.63 40.38
C ASP A 4 1.39 -5.82 39.04
N GLY A 5 0.69 -5.81 37.89
CA GLY A 5 1.31 -5.92 36.56
C GLY A 5 2.07 -4.66 36.10
N ALA A 6 1.71 -3.47 36.59
CA ALA A 6 2.24 -2.21 36.10
C ALA A 6 3.69 -1.90 36.55
N LEU A 7 4.18 -2.57 37.61
CA LEU A 7 5.51 -2.32 38.17
C LEU A 7 6.63 -3.09 37.45
N TRP A 8 6.32 -4.20 36.77
CA TRP A 8 7.33 -5.08 36.18
C TRP A 8 7.72 -4.68 34.76
N LEU A 9 6.78 -4.13 33.98
CA LEU A 9 7.04 -3.76 32.60
C LEU A 9 8.19 -2.74 32.47
N PRO A 10 8.25 -1.64 33.26
CA PRO A 10 9.38 -0.70 33.19
C PRO A 10 10.72 -1.34 33.58
N LEU A 11 10.71 -2.30 34.52
CA LEU A 11 11.91 -3.03 34.94
C LEU A 11 12.41 -3.97 33.83
N ILE A 12 11.50 -4.67 33.15
CA ILE A 12 11.82 -5.56 32.03
C ILE A 12 12.37 -4.75 30.86
N VAL A 13 11.69 -3.67 30.46
CA VAL A 13 12.14 -2.77 29.40
C VAL A 13 13.52 -2.19 29.72
N SER A 14 13.73 -1.73 30.96
CA SER A 14 15.02 -1.18 31.39
C SER A 14 16.13 -2.24 31.40
N ALA A 15 15.86 -3.45 31.87
CA ALA A 15 16.83 -4.54 31.89
C ALA A 15 17.21 -4.98 30.47
N ILE A 16 16.22 -5.18 29.59
CA ILE A 16 16.48 -5.54 28.19
C ILE A 16 17.21 -4.41 27.49
N GLY A 17 16.81 -3.14 27.66
CA GLY A 17 17.51 -1.99 27.08
C GLY A 17 18.95 -1.85 27.59
N HIS A 18 19.26 -2.29 28.81
CA HIS A 18 20.63 -2.33 29.31
C HIS A 18 21.45 -3.46 28.65
N CYS A 19 20.85 -4.63 28.43
CA CYS A 19 21.50 -5.76 27.76
C CYS A 19 21.61 -5.58 26.24
N LEU A 20 20.66 -4.86 25.63
CA LEU A 20 20.53 -4.62 24.19
C LEU A 20 20.25 -3.13 23.95
N PRO A 21 21.27 -2.27 23.95
CA PRO A 21 21.12 -0.81 23.87
C PRO A 21 20.45 -0.30 22.59
N GLY A 22 20.39 -1.12 21.53
CA GLY A 22 19.71 -0.82 20.27
C GLY A 22 18.31 -1.41 20.13
N ALA A 23 17.82 -2.14 21.15
CA ALA A 23 16.48 -2.71 21.10
C ALA A 23 15.42 -1.61 21.15
N LYS A 24 14.49 -1.66 20.20
CA LYS A 24 13.30 -0.82 20.20
C LYS A 24 12.14 -1.59 20.81
N PHE A 25 11.33 -0.89 21.60
CA PHE A 25 10.14 -1.43 22.23
C PHE A 25 8.94 -0.68 21.71
N HIS A 26 7.94 -1.45 21.25
CA HIS A 26 6.68 -0.96 20.76
C HIS A 26 5.59 -1.47 21.69
N ASP A 27 4.61 -0.64 22.00
CA ASP A 27 3.52 -0.95 22.93
C ASP A 27 2.32 -1.63 22.26
N SER A 28 2.32 -1.65 20.93
CA SER A 28 1.27 -2.18 20.07
C SER A 28 1.85 -2.68 18.75
N GLU A 29 1.10 -3.54 18.08
CA GLU A 29 1.42 -4.05 16.75
C GLU A 29 1.37 -2.94 15.69
N PHE A 30 0.37 -2.06 15.76
CA PHE A 30 0.29 -0.84 14.96
C PHE A 30 1.57 0.02 15.05
N ALA A 31 2.14 0.17 16.25
CA ALA A 31 3.40 0.91 16.41
C ALA A 31 4.63 0.19 15.82
N VAL A 32 4.55 -1.13 15.61
CA VAL A 32 5.56 -1.89 14.85
C VAL A 32 5.36 -1.66 13.36
N ASP A 33 4.13 -1.68 12.87
CA ASP A 33 3.81 -1.44 11.46
C ASP A 33 4.24 -0.05 11.02
N GLU A 34 3.88 0.99 11.78
CA GLU A 34 4.37 2.36 11.53
C GLU A 34 5.90 2.49 11.60
N TYR A 35 6.56 1.63 12.37
CA TYR A 35 8.02 1.61 12.45
C TYR A 35 8.64 0.96 11.21
N LEU A 36 8.11 -0.19 10.77
CA LEU A 36 8.54 -0.88 9.57
C LEU A 36 8.28 -0.02 8.32
N LEU A 37 7.09 0.55 8.20
CA LEU A 37 6.73 1.43 7.08
C LEU A 37 7.72 2.59 6.96
N ARG A 38 7.97 3.33 8.05
CA ARG A 38 8.92 4.45 8.07
C ARG A 38 10.35 4.03 7.72
N LEU A 39 10.77 2.83 8.13
CA LEU A 39 12.10 2.31 7.75
C LEU A 39 12.19 2.04 6.25
N VAL A 40 11.14 1.45 5.67
CA VAL A 40 11.11 1.14 4.25
C VAL A 40 10.96 2.41 3.41
N GLU A 41 10.13 3.37 3.81
CA GLU A 41 10.04 4.68 3.16
C GLU A 41 11.41 5.37 3.10
N ASP A 42 12.09 5.44 4.24
CA ASP A 42 13.41 6.06 4.36
C ASP A 42 14.49 5.30 3.56
N ALA A 43 14.29 4.00 3.33
CA ALA A 43 15.12 3.20 2.44
C ALA A 43 14.88 3.53 0.98
N VAL A 44 13.61 3.50 0.56
CA VAL A 44 13.17 3.78 -0.81
C VAL A 44 13.60 5.19 -1.22
N LEU A 45 13.43 6.19 -0.36
CA LEU A 45 13.85 7.57 -0.66
C LEU A 45 15.37 7.75 -0.73
N ARG A 46 16.16 6.85 -0.15
CA ARG A 46 17.62 6.86 -0.26
C ARG A 46 18.15 5.99 -1.39
N ASP A 47 17.29 5.23 -2.03
CA ASP A 47 17.68 4.37 -3.13
C ASP A 47 18.15 5.20 -4.33
N ASP A 48 19.27 4.78 -4.93
CA ASP A 48 19.90 5.54 -6.01
C ASP A 48 19.04 5.52 -7.28
N ASP A 49 18.33 4.42 -7.56
CA ASP A 49 17.48 4.29 -8.74
C ASP A 49 16.18 5.10 -8.58
N VAL A 50 15.58 5.09 -7.38
CA VAL A 50 14.45 5.98 -7.05
C VAL A 50 14.87 7.44 -7.15
N ASN A 51 16.02 7.82 -6.59
CA ASN A 51 16.55 9.19 -6.69
C ASN A 51 16.85 9.59 -8.14
N SER A 52 17.40 8.67 -8.93
CA SER A 52 17.66 8.88 -10.35
C SER A 52 16.36 9.10 -11.11
N ALA A 53 15.33 8.29 -10.84
CA ALA A 53 13.99 8.43 -11.39
C ALA A 53 13.35 9.78 -11.00
N MET A 54 13.39 10.16 -9.72
CA MET A 54 12.87 11.47 -9.25
C MET A 54 13.57 12.65 -9.93
N ASN A 55 14.88 12.58 -10.18
CA ASN A 55 15.61 13.65 -10.85
C ASN A 55 15.31 13.75 -12.36
N GLN A 56 14.68 12.74 -12.94
CA GLN A 56 14.32 12.71 -14.35
C GLN A 56 12.88 13.20 -14.61
N THR A 57 12.07 13.40 -13.57
CA THR A 57 10.75 14.02 -13.67
C THR A 57 10.83 15.54 -13.44
N ASP A 58 9.99 16.31 -14.13
CA ASP A 58 9.75 17.72 -13.84
C ASP A 58 8.73 17.81 -12.69
N ASN A 59 9.24 17.82 -11.47
CA ASN A 59 8.47 17.83 -10.23
C ASN A 59 8.85 18.99 -9.30
N ASP A 60 7.95 19.33 -8.37
CA ASP A 60 8.20 20.29 -7.27
C ASP A 60 8.43 19.60 -5.90
N GLY A 61 8.76 18.30 -5.94
CA GLY A 61 9.00 17.48 -4.76
C GLY A 61 8.22 16.17 -4.74
N ILE A 62 8.37 15.44 -3.63
CA ILE A 62 7.65 14.19 -3.36
C ILE A 62 6.25 14.56 -2.87
N GLY A 63 5.22 14.03 -3.55
CA GLY A 63 3.83 14.18 -3.12
C GLY A 63 3.48 13.15 -2.04
N GLU A 64 3.62 11.86 -2.35
CA GLU A 64 3.28 10.76 -1.47
C GLU A 64 4.22 9.56 -1.67
N VAL A 65 4.49 8.81 -0.60
CA VAL A 65 5.10 7.48 -0.67
C VAL A 65 4.06 6.47 -0.21
N TYR A 66 3.61 5.61 -1.10
CA TYR A 66 2.63 4.57 -0.79
C TYR A 66 3.28 3.20 -0.89
N LEU A 67 3.41 2.54 0.26
CA LEU A 67 4.01 1.21 0.41
C LEU A 67 3.08 0.33 1.25
N PRO A 68 2.17 -0.43 0.63
CA PRO A 68 1.30 -1.35 1.35
C PRO A 68 2.13 -2.57 1.75
N ILE A 69 2.76 -2.50 2.92
CA ILE A 69 3.19 -3.73 3.60
C ILE A 69 1.88 -4.46 3.89
N GLU A 70 1.59 -5.52 3.13
CA GLU A 70 0.42 -6.37 3.38
C GLU A 70 0.35 -6.68 4.87
N GLU A 71 -0.87 -6.67 5.42
CA GLU A 71 -1.19 -6.67 6.86
C GLU A 71 -0.54 -7.87 7.58
N PHE A 72 0.76 -7.75 7.87
CA PHE A 72 1.56 -8.77 8.52
C PHE A 72 1.26 -8.72 10.01
N HIS A 73 1.01 -9.89 10.60
CA HIS A 73 0.81 -9.99 12.03
C HIS A 73 2.05 -10.56 12.72
N LEU A 74 2.44 -10.01 13.88
CA LEU A 74 3.52 -10.54 14.73
C LEU A 74 3.29 -12.02 15.09
N ALA A 75 2.04 -12.48 15.09
CA ALA A 75 1.68 -13.88 15.29
C ALA A 75 2.14 -14.82 14.17
N GLU A 76 2.42 -14.29 12.99
CA GLU A 76 2.87 -15.00 11.79
C GLU A 76 4.39 -15.11 11.71
N LEU A 77 5.12 -14.51 12.66
CA LEU A 77 6.57 -14.69 12.75
C LEU A 77 6.91 -16.19 12.84
N PRO A 78 7.89 -16.65 12.05
CA PRO A 78 8.32 -18.03 12.09
C PRO A 78 9.04 -18.33 13.42
N PRO A 79 9.35 -19.61 13.70
CA PRO A 79 10.11 -20.00 14.89
C PRO A 79 11.43 -19.20 15.04
N PRO A 80 11.90 -18.97 16.28
CA PRO A 80 13.13 -18.22 16.49
C PRO A 80 14.33 -18.82 15.76
N GLY A 81 15.03 -17.99 14.98
CA GLY A 81 16.15 -18.36 14.10
C GLY A 81 15.77 -18.54 12.63
N GLU A 82 14.48 -18.47 12.30
CA GLU A 82 13.98 -18.44 10.92
C GLU A 82 13.65 -17.00 10.49
N GLU A 83 13.49 -16.81 9.18
CA GLU A 83 13.26 -15.51 8.57
C GLU A 83 11.92 -15.50 7.85
N LEU A 84 11.17 -14.41 8.04
CA LEU A 84 10.00 -14.09 7.23
C LEU A 84 10.45 -13.20 6.08
N ASP A 85 10.07 -13.60 4.86
CA ASP A 85 10.32 -12.86 3.62
C ASP A 85 8.99 -12.31 3.11
N LEU A 86 8.94 -10.99 2.97
CA LEU A 86 7.78 -10.25 2.46
C LEU A 86 8.23 -9.46 1.23
N SER A 87 7.47 -9.54 0.14
CA SER A 87 7.66 -8.67 -1.01
C SER A 87 6.37 -7.98 -1.36
N PHE A 88 6.44 -6.67 -1.57
CA PHE A 88 5.29 -5.83 -1.85
C PHE A 88 5.68 -4.72 -2.82
N GLY A 89 4.70 -4.33 -3.64
CA GLY A 89 4.81 -3.24 -4.61
C GLY A 89 4.18 -1.97 -4.05
N GLY A 90 4.84 -0.85 -4.28
CA GLY A 90 4.34 0.47 -3.94
C GLY A 90 4.73 1.50 -4.99
N HIS A 91 4.64 2.77 -4.64
CA HIS A 91 5.08 3.84 -5.52
C HIS A 91 5.45 5.10 -4.75
N VAL A 92 6.33 5.90 -5.36
CA VAL A 92 6.59 7.29 -4.98
C VAL A 92 5.90 8.17 -6.00
N SER A 93 4.96 9.00 -5.56
CA SER A 93 4.33 10.03 -6.39
C SER A 93 5.06 11.35 -6.24
N MET A 94 5.10 12.11 -7.32
CA MET A 94 5.76 13.40 -7.41
C MET A 94 4.71 14.49 -7.60
N ASP A 95 4.89 15.62 -6.92
CA ASP A 95 4.06 16.81 -7.15
C ASP A 95 4.35 17.37 -8.54
N ILE A 96 3.28 17.64 -9.30
CA ILE A 96 3.38 18.09 -10.69
C ILE A 96 3.87 19.53 -10.75
N ASP A 97 4.99 19.77 -11.45
CA ASP A 97 5.41 21.13 -11.81
C ASP A 97 4.53 21.65 -12.97
N THR A 98 3.54 22.49 -12.62
CA THR A 98 2.60 23.08 -13.61
C THR A 98 3.24 24.10 -14.56
N GLU A 99 4.50 24.50 -14.35
CA GLU A 99 5.22 25.45 -15.21
C GLU A 99 6.02 24.75 -16.34
N ARG A 100 6.15 23.41 -16.30
CA ARG A 100 6.97 22.61 -17.24
C ARG A 100 6.17 21.51 -17.96
N PRO A 101 6.66 21.01 -19.12
CA PRO A 101 6.02 19.89 -19.82
C PRO A 101 5.96 18.63 -18.95
N TYR A 102 4.81 17.96 -18.95
CA TYR A 102 4.58 16.74 -18.15
C TYR A 102 5.62 15.63 -18.45
N SER A 103 6.31 15.15 -17.42
CA SER A 103 7.33 14.11 -17.52
C SER A 103 7.23 13.09 -16.38
N GLY A 104 6.10 12.39 -16.28
CA GLY A 104 5.90 11.29 -15.31
C GLY A 104 5.83 11.77 -13.85
N HIS A 105 4.89 11.23 -13.08
CA HIS A 105 4.65 11.68 -11.70
C HIS A 105 4.51 10.50 -10.72
N ARG A 106 4.86 9.29 -11.16
CA ARG A 106 4.76 8.07 -10.37
C ARG A 106 5.93 7.16 -10.69
N ILE A 107 6.66 6.78 -9.65
CA ILE A 107 7.79 5.86 -9.71
C ILE A 107 7.32 4.58 -9.02
N PRO A 108 6.92 3.54 -9.75
CA PRO A 108 6.67 2.23 -9.16
C PRO A 108 7.94 1.72 -8.48
N VAL A 109 7.77 1.13 -7.30
CA VAL A 109 8.86 0.52 -6.54
C VAL A 109 8.44 -0.87 -6.06
N GLN A 110 9.35 -1.84 -6.19
CA GLN A 110 9.19 -3.16 -5.59
C GLN A 110 10.20 -3.31 -4.47
N VAL A 111 9.73 -3.76 -3.29
CA VAL A 111 10.56 -3.92 -2.11
C VAL A 111 10.52 -5.36 -1.61
N ALA A 112 11.65 -5.86 -1.15
CA ALA A 112 11.76 -7.04 -0.30
C ALA A 112 12.10 -6.64 1.13
N LEU A 113 11.45 -7.28 2.10
CA LEU A 113 11.62 -7.08 3.53
C LEU A 113 11.84 -8.44 4.20
N TRP A 114 12.94 -8.54 4.94
CA TRP A 114 13.31 -9.73 5.70
C TRP A 114 13.31 -9.45 7.20
N LEU A 115 12.58 -10.28 7.94
CA LEU A 115 12.45 -10.22 9.39
C LEU A 115 12.93 -11.53 10.02
N GLU A 116 14.12 -11.53 10.63
CA GLU A 116 14.62 -12.69 11.38
C GLU A 116 13.97 -12.76 12.76
N ALA A 117 13.18 -13.80 13.02
CA ALA A 117 12.53 -14.01 14.31
C ALA A 117 13.56 -14.35 15.39
N LYS A 118 13.54 -13.61 16.51
CA LYS A 118 14.33 -13.89 17.73
C LYS A 118 13.47 -14.39 18.88
N GLY A 119 12.16 -14.25 18.76
CA GLY A 119 11.16 -14.67 19.71
C GLY A 119 9.77 -14.53 19.11
N ARG A 120 8.74 -14.82 19.90
CA ARG A 120 7.34 -14.78 19.44
C ARG A 120 6.86 -13.41 18.96
N VAL A 121 7.41 -12.34 19.51
CA VAL A 121 7.05 -10.93 19.20
C VAL A 121 8.31 -10.07 19.14
N CYS A 122 9.42 -10.66 18.70
CA CYS A 122 10.72 -10.03 18.69
C CYS A 122 11.50 -10.53 17.48
N PHE A 123 12.01 -9.60 16.68
CA PHE A 123 12.80 -9.86 15.49
C PHE A 123 14.11 -9.07 15.55
N ALA A 124 15.08 -9.45 14.71
CA ALA A 124 16.32 -8.72 14.53
C ALA A 124 16.08 -7.34 13.89
N ALA A 125 17.13 -6.57 13.64
CA ALA A 125 16.99 -5.37 12.81
C ALA A 125 16.44 -5.78 11.43
N PRO A 126 15.32 -5.18 10.95
CA PRO A 126 14.79 -5.47 9.62
C PRO A 126 15.84 -5.23 8.55
N ARG A 127 15.87 -6.12 7.55
CA ARG A 127 16.64 -5.91 6.33
C ARG A 127 15.67 -5.69 5.19
N PHE A 128 16.00 -4.79 4.28
CA PHE A 128 15.19 -4.52 3.10
C PHE A 128 16.10 -4.30 1.90
N GLU A 129 15.52 -4.47 0.71
CA GLU A 129 16.16 -4.20 -0.56
C GLU A 129 15.10 -3.69 -1.53
N VAL A 130 15.41 -2.60 -2.24
CA VAL A 130 14.61 -2.15 -3.39
C VAL A 130 15.00 -3.04 -4.56
N LEU A 131 14.07 -3.86 -5.02
CA LEU A 131 14.29 -4.81 -6.11
C LEU A 131 14.19 -4.12 -7.47
N GLU A 132 13.28 -3.17 -7.58
CA GLU A 132 13.01 -2.44 -8.81
C GLU A 132 12.52 -1.04 -8.47
N ALA A 133 13.07 -0.04 -9.15
CA ALA A 133 12.63 1.34 -9.12
C ALA A 133 12.93 1.99 -10.47
N GLY A 134 11.91 2.51 -11.14
CA GLY A 134 12.07 3.10 -12.46
C GLY A 134 10.88 3.95 -12.87
N LEU A 135 11.13 4.97 -13.69
CA LEU A 135 10.06 5.70 -14.34
C LEU A 135 9.45 4.82 -15.44
N ASP A 136 8.12 4.81 -15.49
CA ASP A 136 7.37 4.24 -16.60
C ASP A 136 7.55 5.13 -17.85
N TYR A 137 8.70 4.96 -18.50
CA TYR A 137 8.93 5.48 -19.84
C TYR A 137 8.31 4.49 -20.81
N GLY A 138 7.02 4.65 -21.14
CA GLY A 138 6.31 3.84 -22.15
C GLY A 138 6.87 3.92 -23.58
N TRP A 139 8.19 3.83 -23.75
CA TRP A 139 8.98 3.97 -24.97
C TRP A 139 10.22 3.05 -24.90
N GLY A 140 10.03 1.76 -24.67
CA GLY A 140 11.11 0.77 -24.73
C GLY A 140 10.54 -0.64 -24.88
N ASP A 141 11.02 -1.38 -25.87
CA ASP A 141 10.57 -2.70 -26.32
C ASP A 141 10.93 -3.84 -25.34
N ASP A 142 10.95 -3.56 -24.04
CA ASP A 142 11.11 -4.58 -23.00
C ASP A 142 9.72 -4.90 -22.46
N GLU A 143 9.31 -6.16 -22.64
CA GLU A 143 8.00 -6.69 -22.28
C GLU A 143 7.68 -6.41 -20.81
N VAL A 144 6.99 -5.30 -20.57
CA VAL A 144 6.16 -5.10 -19.38
C VAL A 144 5.26 -6.32 -19.30
N PRO A 145 5.16 -7.04 -18.17
CA PRO A 145 3.95 -7.79 -17.90
C PRO A 145 2.85 -6.73 -17.74
N GLN A 146 2.31 -6.24 -18.86
CA GLN A 146 1.06 -5.49 -18.87
C GLN A 146 0.14 -6.36 -18.03
N GLN A 147 -0.33 -5.84 -16.89
CA GLN A 147 -1.41 -6.52 -16.18
C GLN A 147 -2.45 -6.81 -17.25
N PRO A 148 -2.83 -8.09 -17.42
CA PRO A 148 -3.71 -8.45 -18.52
C PRO A 148 -4.91 -7.51 -18.45
N PRO A 149 -5.23 -6.84 -19.56
CA PRO A 149 -6.23 -5.78 -19.56
C PRO A 149 -7.51 -6.33 -18.95
N ARG A 150 -7.89 -5.77 -17.81
CA ARG A 150 -9.00 -6.26 -17.00
C ARG A 150 -10.25 -5.46 -17.30
N THR A 151 -11.40 -6.05 -17.06
CA THR A 151 -12.70 -5.41 -17.17
C THR A 151 -12.99 -4.61 -15.90
N LEU A 152 -13.94 -3.67 -15.97
CA LEU A 152 -14.39 -2.93 -14.79
C LEU A 152 -14.94 -3.89 -13.70
N ALA A 153 -15.60 -4.97 -14.12
CA ALA A 153 -16.07 -6.02 -13.23
C ALA A 153 -14.90 -6.72 -12.50
N GLU A 154 -13.83 -7.06 -13.20
CA GLU A 154 -12.64 -7.65 -12.57
C GLU A 154 -11.96 -6.67 -11.59
N ALA A 155 -11.86 -5.39 -11.95
CA ALA A 155 -11.29 -4.38 -11.05
C ALA A 155 -12.14 -4.16 -9.78
N LEU A 156 -13.46 -4.15 -9.91
CA LEU A 156 -14.40 -4.03 -8.78
C LEU A 156 -14.44 -5.32 -7.94
N ALA A 157 -14.31 -6.49 -8.58
CA ALA A 157 -14.22 -7.77 -7.90
C ALA A 157 -12.97 -7.85 -7.01
N ASP A 158 -11.82 -7.46 -7.55
CA ASP A 158 -10.56 -7.38 -6.80
C ASP A 158 -10.67 -6.40 -5.63
N ALA A 159 -11.23 -5.21 -5.87
CA ALA A 159 -11.32 -4.15 -4.85
C ALA A 159 -12.30 -4.48 -3.71
N LEU A 160 -13.38 -5.23 -3.99
CA LEU A 160 -14.43 -5.56 -3.02
C LEU A 160 -14.34 -7.00 -2.49
N GLY A 161 -13.36 -7.78 -2.95
CA GLY A 161 -13.22 -9.20 -2.62
C GLY A 161 -14.42 -10.04 -3.06
N LEU A 162 -14.98 -9.74 -4.24
CA LEU A 162 -16.14 -10.42 -4.83
C LEU A 162 -15.72 -11.38 -5.96
N GLU A 163 -16.64 -12.25 -6.38
CA GLU A 163 -16.45 -12.93 -7.66
C GLU A 163 -16.76 -12.00 -8.84
N VAL A 164 -16.06 -12.17 -9.97
CA VAL A 164 -16.24 -11.33 -11.18
C VAL A 164 -17.70 -11.29 -11.65
N ALA A 165 -18.40 -12.44 -11.61
CA ALA A 165 -19.81 -12.53 -12.00
C ALA A 165 -20.75 -11.72 -11.09
N GLU A 166 -20.35 -11.44 -9.85
CA GLU A 166 -21.10 -10.62 -8.90
C GLU A 166 -20.80 -9.13 -9.12
N ALA A 167 -19.54 -8.81 -9.45
CA ALA A 167 -19.12 -7.46 -9.79
C ALA A 167 -19.67 -6.97 -11.14
N GLU A 168 -20.19 -7.87 -12.00
CA GLU A 168 -20.95 -7.48 -13.20
C GLU A 168 -22.21 -6.68 -12.88
N GLU A 169 -22.82 -6.84 -11.70
CA GLU A 169 -23.96 -6.01 -11.27
C GLU A 169 -23.55 -4.56 -10.96
N LEU A 170 -22.24 -4.33 -10.73
CA LEU A 170 -21.70 -3.06 -10.27
C LEU A 170 -21.14 -2.18 -11.39
N VAL A 171 -20.93 -2.73 -12.59
CA VAL A 171 -20.27 -2.00 -13.70
C VAL A 171 -21.11 -0.86 -14.26
N ASP A 172 -22.42 -0.93 -14.12
CA ASP A 172 -23.37 0.09 -14.60
C ASP A 172 -23.50 1.27 -13.62
N ILE A 173 -22.87 1.19 -12.45
CA ILE A 173 -22.94 2.23 -11.42
C ILE A 173 -21.97 3.35 -11.76
N GLU A 174 -22.53 4.52 -12.08
CA GLU A 174 -21.73 5.70 -12.36
C GLU A 174 -21.05 6.23 -11.08
N PRO A 175 -19.72 6.36 -11.05
CA PRO A 175 -19.04 6.91 -9.89
C PRO A 175 -19.28 8.41 -9.77
N ILE A 176 -19.45 8.88 -8.54
CA ILE A 176 -19.48 10.30 -8.23
C ILE A 176 -18.05 10.84 -8.35
N VAL A 177 -17.85 11.80 -9.23
CA VAL A 177 -16.54 12.44 -9.42
C VAL A 177 -16.32 13.45 -8.30
N ASN A 178 -15.24 13.27 -7.55
CA ASN A 178 -14.77 14.24 -6.59
C ASN A 178 -13.73 15.13 -7.27
N GLU A 179 -14.14 16.32 -7.69
CA GLU A 179 -13.29 17.27 -8.40
C GLU A 179 -13.20 18.63 -7.69
N SER A 180 -12.10 19.35 -7.90
CA SER A 180 -11.96 20.75 -7.49
C SER A 180 -12.85 21.67 -8.33
N ASP A 181 -13.10 22.88 -7.84
CA ASP A 181 -13.81 23.93 -8.61
C ASP A 181 -13.11 24.28 -9.94
N ASP A 182 -11.82 23.93 -10.08
CA ASP A 182 -11.01 24.13 -11.29
C ASP A 182 -10.99 22.88 -12.21
N GLY A 183 -11.77 21.83 -11.89
CA GLY A 183 -11.95 20.62 -12.71
C GLY A 183 -10.88 19.53 -12.54
N LEU A 184 -10.10 19.58 -11.45
CA LEU A 184 -9.13 18.53 -11.13
C LEU A 184 -9.82 17.39 -10.37
N VAL A 185 -9.82 16.18 -10.92
CA VAL A 185 -10.42 15.00 -10.27
C VAL A 185 -9.46 14.40 -9.24
N TYR A 186 -9.88 14.35 -7.98
CA TYR A 186 -9.14 13.76 -6.86
C TYR A 186 -9.49 12.28 -6.67
N SER A 187 -10.76 11.93 -6.77
CA SER A 187 -11.25 10.57 -6.56
C SER A 187 -12.59 10.32 -7.25
N TYR A 188 -12.95 9.05 -7.33
CA TYR A 188 -14.23 8.56 -7.82
C TYR A 188 -14.86 7.77 -6.68
N LEU A 189 -16.08 8.13 -6.29
CA LEU A 189 -16.82 7.44 -5.25
C LEU A 189 -17.92 6.60 -5.89
N PHE A 190 -17.79 5.29 -5.84
CA PHE A 190 -18.89 4.38 -6.13
C PHE A 190 -19.80 4.28 -4.90
N ASP A 191 -21.09 4.58 -5.07
CA ASP A 191 -22.10 4.39 -4.04
C ASP A 191 -23.05 3.26 -4.47
N PHE A 192 -22.97 2.13 -3.77
CA PHE A 192 -23.72 0.91 -4.06
C PHE A 192 -25.06 0.85 -3.30
N SER A 193 -25.46 1.90 -2.59
CA SER A 193 -26.58 1.85 -1.64
C SER A 193 -27.96 1.67 -2.27
N GLU A 194 -28.17 2.09 -3.54
CA GLU A 194 -29.48 2.08 -4.18
C GLU A 194 -29.62 1.10 -5.36
N GLU A 195 -28.51 0.65 -5.95
CA GLU A 195 -28.50 -0.04 -7.26
C GLU A 195 -28.14 -1.54 -7.18
N VAL A 196 -27.78 -2.08 -6.00
CA VAL A 196 -27.31 -3.47 -5.86
C VAL A 196 -28.32 -4.39 -5.18
N SER A 197 -28.31 -5.67 -5.57
CA SER A 197 -29.13 -6.69 -4.96
C SER A 197 -28.88 -6.83 -3.44
N PRO A 198 -29.91 -7.15 -2.62
CA PRO A 198 -29.76 -7.27 -1.17
C PRO A 198 -28.77 -8.36 -0.71
N GLU A 199 -28.53 -9.36 -1.56
CA GLU A 199 -27.56 -10.43 -1.30
C GLU A 199 -26.13 -9.94 -1.55
N LEU A 200 -25.91 -9.17 -2.63
CA LEU A 200 -24.62 -8.55 -2.94
C LEU A 200 -24.25 -7.45 -1.95
N ALA A 201 -25.22 -6.62 -1.53
CA ALA A 201 -25.03 -5.60 -0.49
C ALA A 201 -24.51 -6.21 0.82
N GLN A 202 -25.04 -7.36 1.23
CA GLN A 202 -24.58 -8.05 2.44
C GLN A 202 -23.16 -8.60 2.29
N LYS A 203 -22.79 -9.07 1.10
CA LYS A 203 -21.42 -9.53 0.82
C LYS A 203 -20.42 -8.38 0.83
N ILE A 204 -20.76 -7.26 0.17
CA ILE A 204 -19.94 -6.05 0.18
C ILE A 204 -19.77 -5.56 1.62
N LEU A 205 -20.84 -5.47 2.41
CA LEU A 205 -20.76 -5.09 3.82
C LEU A 205 -19.93 -6.07 4.66
N ALA A 206 -19.97 -7.37 4.36
CA ALA A 206 -19.20 -8.37 5.09
C ALA A 206 -17.70 -8.32 4.77
N ASN A 207 -17.33 -8.00 3.52
CA ASN A 207 -15.94 -7.98 3.06
C ASN A 207 -15.27 -6.61 3.19
N HIS A 208 -16.01 -5.54 2.90
CA HIS A 208 -15.51 -4.16 2.79
C HIS A 208 -16.03 -3.23 3.91
N GLY A 209 -17.05 -3.65 4.67
CA GLY A 209 -17.58 -2.88 5.81
C GLY A 209 -18.51 -1.71 5.44
N GLU A 210 -18.42 -1.21 4.21
CA GLU A 210 -19.23 -0.09 3.71
C GLU A 210 -19.70 -0.35 2.27
N LEU A 211 -20.90 0.14 1.92
CA LEU A 211 -21.47 0.10 0.55
C LEU A 211 -20.93 1.23 -0.34
N ARG A 212 -19.78 1.80 0.01
CA ARG A 212 -19.14 2.88 -0.73
C ARG A 212 -17.70 2.49 -0.99
N LEU A 213 -17.24 2.70 -2.21
CA LEU A 213 -15.87 2.46 -2.60
C LEU A 213 -15.31 3.75 -3.19
N GLU A 214 -14.41 4.39 -2.46
CA GLU A 214 -13.63 5.51 -2.98
C GLU A 214 -12.40 4.96 -3.69
N VAL A 215 -12.25 5.31 -4.96
CA VAL A 215 -11.13 4.91 -5.79
C VAL A 215 -10.44 6.13 -6.37
N SER A 216 -9.13 6.06 -6.55
CA SER A 216 -8.39 7.12 -7.23
C SER A 216 -8.62 7.06 -8.75
N PRO A 217 -8.29 8.12 -9.50
CA PRO A 217 -8.34 8.09 -10.96
C PRO A 217 -7.56 6.95 -11.60
N ALA A 218 -6.50 6.46 -10.94
CA ALA A 218 -5.68 5.33 -11.39
C ALA A 218 -6.41 3.98 -11.32
N PHE A 219 -7.57 3.89 -10.67
CA PHE A 219 -8.38 2.67 -10.65
C PHE A 219 -8.80 2.20 -12.05
N PHE A 220 -8.95 3.14 -12.98
CA PHE A 220 -9.31 2.85 -14.36
C PHE A 220 -8.10 2.52 -15.25
N ASP A 221 -6.88 2.57 -14.72
CA ASP A 221 -5.68 2.25 -15.49
C ASP A 221 -5.65 0.75 -15.82
N GLY A 222 -5.53 0.42 -17.11
CA GLY A 222 -5.61 -0.96 -17.59
C GLY A 222 -7.02 -1.57 -17.60
N VAL A 223 -8.05 -0.79 -17.27
CA VAL A 223 -9.45 -1.20 -17.36
C VAL A 223 -10.00 -0.91 -18.76
N ARG A 224 -10.40 -1.96 -19.48
CA ARG A 224 -11.08 -1.80 -20.78
C ARG A 224 -12.52 -1.35 -20.53
N ARG A 225 -12.92 -0.22 -21.12
CA ARG A 225 -14.35 0.10 -21.30
C ARG A 225 -14.95 -0.92 -22.25
N ALA A 226 -16.18 -1.35 -21.97
CA ALA A 226 -16.89 -2.35 -22.77
C ALA A 226 -17.27 -1.90 -24.21
N ASP A 227 -16.89 -0.68 -24.61
CA ASP A 227 -17.22 -0.05 -25.90
C ASP A 227 -16.01 0.13 -26.85
N ASP A 228 -15.11 -0.86 -26.93
CA ASP A 228 -14.05 -0.93 -27.96
C ASP A 228 -14.15 -2.23 -28.79
#